data_AF-A0A0Q2M7J1-F1
#
_entry.id   AF-A0A0Q2M7J1-F1
#
_cell.length_a   1.000
_cell.length_b   1.000
_cell.length_c   1.000
_cell.angle_alpha   90.00
_cell.angle_beta   90.00
_cell.angle_gamma   90.00
#
_symmetry.space_group_name_H-M   'P 1'
#
loop_
_entity.id
_entity.type
_entity.pdbx_description
1 polymer ?
#
loop_
_entity_poly.entity_id
_entity_poly.type
_entity_poly.pdbx_seq_one_letter_code
_entity_poly.pdbx_strand_id
1 'polypeptide(L)'
;MAGPSYRFTVIRDNAESYELRFYISYLYYQTHKNLLNGYDLSVMQKRGLKQHFTEMVAEELNIETEALEQGSFGPEVKKKLQALLNDLIFTAKQCIVPSFYTSWINSSRADFFLYAAIKLSIKSNILITSERFSKIYIGQIFWPELNSHGQEERNNQHLDRVRKTIIKRMVREKRKAELWKSNAELEELCLKDSPQIDKLVEKELAEQRELIGKIQKESDSFLDALRPIENYDPVNDGYSSIKILDHLNAIAFTQEAYREQNIHLIKNIYQLYKICYRNVSAYRTIVKNDSSELIDRTYERLIKQFDLTRFFPPVENPAIRQLCIVSFLDILCVTTEEDEFQERFKLIRDKFSLDKSECEDFTVALTQKQWSMLIDICKTTYPSKIKQELNKMIRTRHKEWKVENEAKSKVKS
;
A
#
# COMPACT_ATOMS: atom_id res chain seq x y z
N MET A 1 27.87 32.17 -20.34
CA MET A 1 27.12 30.93 -20.03
C MET A 1 27.94 30.13 -19.03
N ALA A 2 27.34 29.63 -17.95
CA ALA A 2 28.09 28.88 -16.94
C ALA A 2 28.60 27.54 -17.50
N GLY A 3 29.86 27.20 -17.24
CA GLY A 3 30.53 26.01 -17.81
C GLY A 3 30.02 24.67 -17.27
N PRO A 4 30.37 23.53 -17.90
CA PRO A 4 29.92 22.19 -17.51
C PRO A 4 30.22 21.83 -16.05
N SER A 5 31.37 22.25 -15.51
CA SER A 5 31.74 22.03 -14.11
C SER A 5 30.79 22.73 -13.14
N TYR A 6 30.39 23.98 -13.44
CA TYR A 6 29.39 24.70 -12.64
C TYR A 6 28.02 24.00 -12.70
N ARG A 7 27.62 23.51 -13.88
CA ARG A 7 26.36 22.76 -14.03
C ARG A 7 26.36 21.46 -13.23
N PHE A 8 27.48 20.73 -13.19
CA PHE A 8 27.65 19.56 -12.34
C PHE A 8 27.42 19.92 -10.86
N THR A 9 28.09 20.96 -10.35
CA THR A 9 27.91 21.43 -8.98
C THR A 9 26.45 21.78 -8.68
N VAL A 10 25.78 22.51 -9.59
CA VAL A 10 24.36 22.85 -9.46
C VAL A 10 23.48 21.60 -9.38
N ILE A 11 23.70 20.61 -10.25
CA ILE A 11 22.92 19.36 -10.22
C ILE A 11 23.18 18.59 -8.92
N ARG A 12 24.45 18.36 -8.57
CA ARG A 12 24.82 17.67 -7.33
C ARG A 12 24.22 18.35 -6.09
N ASP A 13 24.28 19.68 -6.04
CA ASP A 13 23.94 20.42 -4.82
C ASP A 13 22.45 20.73 -4.67
N ASN A 14 21.74 20.93 -5.78
CA ASN A 14 20.32 21.29 -5.78
C ASN A 14 19.37 20.12 -6.05
N ALA A 15 19.87 18.98 -6.56
CA ALA A 15 19.02 17.80 -6.73
C ALA A 15 18.42 17.32 -5.41
N GLU A 16 17.20 16.81 -5.50
CA GLU A 16 16.54 16.15 -4.39
C GLU A 16 17.14 14.77 -4.14
N SER A 17 16.98 14.24 -2.92
CA SER A 17 17.59 12.95 -2.56
C SER A 17 17.15 11.80 -3.48
N TYR A 18 15.89 11.79 -3.93
CA TYR A 18 15.39 10.77 -4.85
C TYR A 18 15.99 10.88 -6.26
N GLU A 19 16.30 12.10 -6.72
CA GLU A 19 16.98 12.31 -8.00
C GLU A 19 18.42 11.83 -7.93
N LEU A 20 19.12 12.11 -6.82
CA LEU A 20 20.48 11.62 -6.60
C LEU A 20 20.53 10.09 -6.58
N ARG A 21 19.60 9.43 -5.86
CA ARG A 21 19.51 7.96 -5.86
C ARG A 21 19.24 7.41 -7.26
N PHE A 22 18.35 8.05 -8.01
CA PHE A 22 18.10 7.70 -9.41
C PHE A 22 19.37 7.82 -10.26
N TYR A 23 20.07 8.96 -10.20
CA TYR A 23 21.27 9.19 -11.00
C TYR A 23 22.36 8.16 -10.68
N ILE A 24 22.59 7.86 -9.40
CA ILE A 24 23.57 6.86 -8.97
C ILE A 24 23.20 5.48 -9.54
N SER A 25 21.96 5.03 -9.34
CA SER A 25 21.51 3.72 -9.83
C SER A 25 21.54 3.61 -11.35
N TYR A 26 21.15 4.68 -12.05
CA TYR A 26 21.17 4.73 -13.52
C TYR A 26 22.60 4.68 -14.07
N LEU A 27 23.51 5.50 -13.55
CA LEU A 27 24.91 5.49 -13.95
C LEU A 27 25.52 4.12 -13.70
N TYR A 28 25.30 3.56 -12.51
CA TYR A 28 25.83 2.24 -12.17
C TYR A 28 25.34 1.16 -13.14
N TYR A 29 24.04 1.18 -13.49
CA TYR A 29 23.48 0.27 -14.47
C TYR A 29 24.06 0.48 -15.87
N GLN A 30 24.31 1.72 -16.30
CA GLN A 30 24.93 1.99 -17.60
C GLN A 30 26.34 1.42 -17.70
N THR A 31 27.15 1.59 -16.65
CA THR A 31 28.55 1.14 -16.60
C THR A 31 28.64 -0.38 -16.42
N HIS A 32 27.85 -0.96 -15.51
CA HIS A 32 28.01 -2.35 -15.05
C HIS A 32 26.97 -3.33 -15.59
N LYS A 33 25.92 -2.85 -16.26
CA LYS A 33 24.77 -3.63 -16.76
C LYS A 33 24.07 -4.47 -15.68
N ASN A 34 24.16 -4.02 -14.42
CA ASN A 34 23.53 -4.63 -13.25
C ASN A 34 22.98 -3.54 -12.34
N LEU A 35 21.99 -3.88 -11.52
CA LEU A 35 21.51 -2.98 -10.46
C LEU A 35 22.55 -2.91 -9.33
N LEU A 36 22.61 -1.75 -8.68
CA LEU A 36 23.53 -1.50 -7.58
C LEU A 36 23.24 -2.48 -6.42
N ASN A 37 24.14 -3.45 -6.23
CA ASN A 37 24.09 -4.41 -5.13
C ASN A 37 25.24 -4.10 -4.17
N GLY A 38 24.93 -3.75 -2.92
CA GLY A 38 25.94 -3.55 -1.86
C GLY A 38 25.81 -2.24 -1.07
N TYR A 39 25.07 -1.25 -1.58
CA TYR A 39 24.73 -0.03 -0.85
C TYR A 39 23.23 0.20 -0.83
N ASP A 40 22.69 0.33 0.37
CA ASP A 40 21.31 0.77 0.55
C ASP A 40 21.26 2.30 0.43
N LEU A 41 21.00 2.79 -0.78
CA LEU A 41 20.91 4.23 -1.03
C LEU A 41 19.76 4.90 -0.25
N SER A 42 18.75 4.13 0.18
CA SER A 42 17.57 4.67 0.87
C SER A 42 17.90 5.20 2.27
N VAL A 43 18.90 4.63 2.94
CA VAL A 43 19.35 5.04 4.28
C VAL A 43 20.42 6.14 4.25
N MET A 44 20.99 6.44 3.09
CA MET A 44 22.08 7.39 2.96
C MET A 44 21.62 8.83 3.16
N GLN A 45 22.39 9.58 3.95
CA GLN A 45 22.20 11.02 4.09
C GLN A 45 22.54 11.75 2.79
N LYS A 46 21.93 12.93 2.59
CA LYS A 46 22.14 13.74 1.37
C LYS A 46 23.62 14.00 1.06
N ARG A 47 24.46 14.19 2.07
CA ARG A 47 25.92 14.35 1.88
C ARG A 47 26.57 13.10 1.27
N GLY A 48 26.21 11.91 1.75
CA GLY A 48 26.70 10.64 1.19
C GLY A 48 26.21 10.42 -0.23
N LEU A 49 24.94 10.73 -0.51
CA LEU A 49 24.40 10.67 -1.88
C LEU A 49 25.13 11.61 -2.84
N LYS A 50 25.46 12.84 -2.42
CA LYS A 50 26.26 13.77 -3.23
C LYS A 50 27.65 13.23 -3.52
N GLN A 51 28.29 12.62 -2.53
CA GLN A 51 29.61 12.03 -2.69
C GLN A 51 29.58 10.86 -3.68
N HIS A 52 28.69 9.88 -3.49
CA HIS A 52 28.57 8.76 -4.43
C HIS A 52 28.16 9.19 -5.83
N PHE A 53 27.28 10.18 -5.97
CA PHE A 53 26.97 10.74 -7.28
C PHE A 53 28.22 11.34 -7.95
N THR A 54 29.08 12.01 -7.18
CA THR A 54 30.35 12.56 -7.70
C THR A 54 31.29 11.44 -8.13
N GLU A 55 31.43 10.39 -7.33
CA GLU A 55 32.24 9.20 -7.63
C GLU A 55 31.75 8.50 -8.92
N MET A 56 30.45 8.25 -9.05
CA MET A 56 29.86 7.63 -10.25
C MET A 56 30.07 8.47 -11.51
N VAL A 57 29.96 9.80 -11.42
CA VAL A 57 30.21 10.69 -12.56
C VAL A 57 31.70 10.71 -12.93
N ALA A 58 32.59 10.68 -11.94
CA ALA A 58 34.04 10.62 -12.17
C ALA A 58 34.44 9.29 -12.84
N GLU A 59 33.88 8.18 -12.39
CA GLU A 59 34.06 6.84 -12.97
C GLU A 59 33.61 6.81 -14.43
N GLU A 60 32.38 7.27 -14.73
CA GLU A 60 31.83 7.30 -16.10
C GLU A 60 32.64 8.21 -17.04
N LEU A 61 33.28 9.25 -16.51
CA LEU A 61 34.17 10.14 -17.27
C LEU A 61 35.62 9.65 -17.33
N ASN A 62 35.97 8.60 -16.59
CA ASN A 62 37.32 8.06 -16.41
C ASN A 62 38.32 9.15 -15.95
N ILE A 63 37.98 9.87 -14.89
CA ILE A 63 38.80 10.92 -14.26
C ILE A 63 38.84 10.74 -12.74
N GLU A 64 39.80 11.39 -12.08
CA GLU A 64 39.85 11.47 -10.62
C GLU A 64 38.70 12.35 -10.08
N THR A 65 38.16 11.96 -8.93
CA THR A 65 37.06 12.68 -8.26
C THR A 65 37.45 14.12 -7.94
N GLU A 66 38.67 14.36 -7.48
CA GLU A 66 39.21 15.69 -7.18
C GLU A 66 39.26 16.57 -8.42
N ALA A 67 39.58 16.00 -9.59
CA ALA A 67 39.61 16.73 -10.85
C ALA A 67 38.20 17.16 -11.27
N LEU A 68 37.19 16.31 -11.02
CA LEU A 68 35.79 16.65 -11.25
C LEU A 68 35.33 17.80 -10.35
N GLU A 69 35.67 17.76 -9.06
CA GLU A 69 35.31 18.80 -8.08
C GLU A 69 35.99 20.14 -8.36
N GLN A 70 37.26 20.13 -8.78
CA GLN A 70 38.02 21.33 -9.09
C GLN A 70 37.75 21.87 -10.50
N GLY A 71 37.11 21.08 -11.38
CA GLY A 71 36.87 21.47 -12.77
C GLY A 71 38.12 21.44 -13.67
N SER A 72 39.18 20.75 -13.23
CA SER A 72 40.53 20.77 -13.81
C SER A 72 40.70 19.69 -14.91
N PHE A 73 39.87 19.75 -15.94
CA PHE A 73 39.92 18.80 -17.06
C PHE A 73 39.76 19.47 -18.44
N GLY A 74 40.26 18.78 -19.46
CA GLY A 74 40.33 19.27 -20.83
C GLY A 74 38.97 19.45 -21.53
N PRO A 75 38.95 20.08 -22.72
CA PRO A 75 37.72 20.36 -23.48
C PRO A 75 36.88 19.13 -23.81
N GLU A 76 37.53 17.99 -24.09
CA GLU A 76 36.85 16.72 -24.40
C GLU A 76 36.04 16.18 -23.22
N VAL A 77 36.64 16.17 -22.02
CA VAL A 77 35.95 15.76 -20.78
C VAL A 77 34.81 16.72 -20.47
N LYS A 78 34.99 18.03 -20.70
CA LYS A 78 33.90 19.03 -20.55
C LYS A 78 32.72 18.73 -21.47
N LYS A 79 32.99 18.33 -22.72
CA LYS A 79 31.94 17.95 -23.69
C LYS A 79 31.23 16.66 -23.27
N LYS A 80 31.97 15.65 -22.81
CA LYS A 80 31.41 14.40 -22.28
C LYS A 80 30.56 14.63 -21.03
N LEU A 81 31.07 15.38 -20.05
CA LEU A 81 30.31 15.78 -18.86
C LEU A 81 29.03 16.50 -19.25
N GLN A 82 29.10 17.43 -20.21
CA GLN A 82 27.91 18.14 -20.67
C GLN A 82 26.88 17.20 -21.31
N ALA A 83 27.31 16.23 -22.12
CA ALA A 83 26.41 15.23 -22.70
C ALA A 83 25.79 14.34 -21.61
N LEU A 84 26.60 13.83 -20.68
CA LEU A 84 26.18 12.98 -19.56
C LEU A 84 25.13 13.69 -18.69
N LEU A 85 25.37 14.94 -18.29
CA LEU A 85 24.42 15.71 -17.47
C LEU A 85 23.09 15.95 -18.20
N ASN A 86 23.13 16.18 -19.51
CA ASN A 86 21.91 16.33 -20.31
C ASN A 86 21.14 15.01 -20.40
N ASP A 87 21.84 13.88 -20.58
CA ASP A 87 21.25 12.54 -20.58
C ASP A 87 20.60 12.23 -19.23
N LEU A 88 21.30 12.46 -18.11
CA LEU A 88 20.75 12.25 -16.77
C LEU A 88 19.45 13.02 -16.54
N ILE A 89 19.42 14.32 -16.86
CA ILE A 89 18.22 15.14 -16.70
C ILE A 89 17.10 14.66 -17.62
N PHE A 90 17.42 14.27 -18.86
CA PHE A 90 16.44 13.76 -19.80
C PHE A 90 15.85 12.43 -19.32
N THR A 91 16.68 11.48 -18.96
CA THR A 91 16.29 10.14 -18.49
C THR A 91 15.52 10.20 -17.16
N ALA A 92 15.93 11.07 -16.23
CA ALA A 92 15.15 11.31 -15.01
C ALA A 92 13.72 11.78 -15.32
N LYS A 93 13.53 12.67 -16.30
CA LYS A 93 12.19 13.09 -16.73
C LYS A 93 11.38 11.96 -17.35
N GLN A 94 12.03 10.99 -18.00
CA GLN A 94 11.37 9.86 -18.66
C GLN A 94 11.08 8.68 -17.73
N CYS A 95 11.82 8.52 -16.64
CA CYS A 95 11.72 7.35 -15.76
C CYS A 95 11.15 7.67 -14.37
N ILE A 96 11.47 8.83 -13.78
CA ILE A 96 11.11 9.10 -12.38
C ILE A 96 9.62 9.41 -12.23
N VAL A 97 8.96 8.75 -11.29
CA VAL A 97 7.60 9.11 -10.84
C VAL A 97 7.63 10.49 -10.15
N PRO A 98 6.92 11.51 -10.66
CA PRO A 98 6.92 12.84 -10.05
C PRO A 98 6.47 12.86 -8.58
N SER A 99 7.10 13.71 -7.78
CA SER A 99 6.85 13.84 -6.34
C SER A 99 5.39 14.15 -5.98
N PHE A 100 4.67 14.90 -6.82
CA PHE A 100 3.26 15.22 -6.58
C PHE A 100 2.32 14.02 -6.69
N TYR A 101 2.76 12.90 -7.30
CA TYR A 101 2.03 11.64 -7.28
C TYR A 101 2.38 10.76 -6.07
N THR A 102 3.52 11.01 -5.43
CA THR A 102 4.02 10.19 -4.31
C THR A 102 3.90 10.90 -2.94
N SER A 103 3.59 12.20 -2.93
CA SER A 103 3.50 13.05 -1.74
C SER A 103 2.48 12.60 -0.68
N TRP A 104 1.52 11.73 -1.05
CA TRP A 104 0.56 11.13 -0.13
C TRP A 104 1.16 10.02 0.74
N ILE A 105 2.33 9.49 0.38
CA ILE A 105 3.07 8.48 1.14
C ILE A 105 3.89 9.19 2.22
N ASN A 106 3.19 9.83 3.15
CA ASN A 106 3.77 10.70 4.19
C ASN A 106 3.49 10.21 5.62
N SER A 107 3.01 8.97 5.76
CA SER A 107 2.69 8.35 7.04
C SER A 107 2.91 6.84 6.97
N SER A 108 3.17 6.21 8.12
CA SER A 108 3.35 4.76 8.20
C SER A 108 2.13 3.98 7.69
N ARG A 109 0.90 4.49 7.89
CA ARG A 109 -0.30 3.85 7.33
C ARG A 109 -0.30 3.82 5.81
N ALA A 110 0.10 4.94 5.18
CA ALA A 110 0.20 5.02 3.72
C ALA A 110 1.28 4.09 3.16
N ASP A 111 2.42 3.98 3.85
CA ASP A 111 3.52 3.07 3.50
C ASP A 111 3.06 1.60 3.55
N PHE A 112 2.47 1.20 4.69
CA PHE A 112 1.91 -0.14 4.86
C PHE A 112 0.84 -0.46 3.82
N PHE A 113 -0.05 0.49 3.51
CA PHE A 113 -1.08 0.31 2.49
C PHE A 113 -0.49 0.16 1.08
N LEU A 114 0.50 0.99 0.70
CA LEU A 114 1.18 0.89 -0.59
C LEU A 114 1.82 -0.49 -0.76
N TYR A 115 2.61 -0.93 0.23
CA TYR A 115 3.24 -2.24 0.23
C TYR A 115 2.20 -3.36 0.11
N ALA A 116 1.16 -3.33 0.93
CA ALA A 116 0.14 -4.37 0.94
C ALA A 116 -0.66 -4.44 -0.36
N ALA A 117 -0.98 -3.30 -0.98
CA ALA A 117 -1.69 -3.25 -2.26
C ALA A 117 -0.86 -3.85 -3.42
N ILE A 118 0.45 -3.56 -3.46
CA ILE A 118 1.37 -4.13 -4.46
C ILE A 118 1.57 -5.64 -4.19
N LYS A 119 1.82 -6.03 -2.94
CA LYS A 119 1.99 -7.43 -2.56
C LYS A 119 0.75 -8.27 -2.85
N LEU A 120 -0.44 -7.74 -2.60
CA LEU A 120 -1.70 -8.37 -2.95
C LEU A 120 -1.81 -8.58 -4.46
N SER A 121 -1.39 -7.58 -5.26
CA SER A 121 -1.37 -7.68 -6.71
C SER A 121 -0.45 -8.80 -7.20
N ILE A 122 0.75 -8.89 -6.64
CA ILE A 122 1.74 -9.95 -6.95
C ILE A 122 1.20 -11.32 -6.55
N LYS A 123 0.72 -11.48 -5.31
CA LYS A 123 0.22 -12.76 -4.78
C LYS A 123 -1.05 -13.25 -5.47
N SER A 124 -1.85 -12.34 -6.02
CA SER A 124 -3.06 -12.68 -6.80
C SER A 124 -2.79 -12.90 -8.28
N ASN A 125 -1.61 -12.48 -8.75
CA ASN A 125 -1.28 -12.30 -10.16
C ASN A 125 -2.31 -11.42 -10.92
N ILE A 126 -2.93 -10.47 -10.22
CA ILE A 126 -3.91 -9.52 -10.77
C ILE A 126 -3.60 -8.15 -10.19
N LEU A 127 -3.38 -7.16 -11.06
CA LEU A 127 -3.17 -5.80 -10.60
C LEU A 127 -4.41 -5.28 -9.85
N ILE A 128 -4.26 -4.84 -8.60
CA ILE A 128 -5.38 -4.31 -7.78
C ILE A 128 -6.05 -3.07 -8.39
N THR A 129 -5.35 -2.43 -9.32
CA THR A 129 -5.80 -1.25 -10.06
C THR A 129 -6.33 -1.59 -11.46
N SER A 130 -6.42 -2.87 -11.82
CA SER A 130 -6.94 -3.32 -13.11
C SER A 130 -8.40 -2.89 -13.29
N GLU A 131 -8.72 -2.29 -14.43
CA GLU A 131 -10.10 -2.00 -14.80
C GLU A 131 -10.81 -3.23 -15.37
N ARG A 132 -10.03 -4.17 -15.93
CA ARG A 132 -10.54 -5.40 -16.55
C ARG A 132 -11.10 -6.36 -15.52
N PHE A 133 -10.51 -6.38 -14.32
CA PHE A 133 -10.91 -7.25 -13.23
C PHE A 133 -11.31 -6.41 -12.03
N SER A 134 -12.45 -6.71 -11.45
CA SER A 134 -12.81 -6.10 -10.19
C SER A 134 -11.77 -6.46 -9.13
N LYS A 135 -11.25 -5.47 -8.40
CA LYS A 135 -10.49 -5.64 -7.14
C LYS A 135 -11.21 -6.54 -6.12
N ILE A 136 -12.51 -6.74 -6.30
CA ILE A 136 -13.33 -7.67 -5.55
C ILE A 136 -12.97 -9.14 -5.82
N TYR A 137 -12.57 -9.50 -7.06
CA TYR A 137 -12.08 -10.85 -7.37
C TYR A 137 -10.80 -11.17 -6.60
N ILE A 138 -9.95 -10.18 -6.41
CA ILE A 138 -8.79 -10.32 -5.54
C ILE A 138 -9.26 -10.64 -4.12
N GLY A 139 -10.26 -9.94 -3.59
CA GLY A 139 -10.84 -10.26 -2.29
C GLY A 139 -11.32 -11.72 -2.18
N GLN A 140 -11.97 -12.26 -3.21
CA GLN A 140 -12.44 -13.65 -3.23
C GLN A 140 -11.31 -14.70 -3.12
N ILE A 141 -10.10 -14.36 -3.55
CA ILE A 141 -8.94 -15.27 -3.49
C ILE A 141 -8.33 -15.31 -2.08
N PHE A 142 -8.46 -14.23 -1.32
CA PHE A 142 -7.73 -14.07 -0.04
C PHE A 142 -8.65 -14.17 1.17
N TRP A 143 -9.93 -13.82 1.04
CA TRP A 143 -10.84 -13.80 2.17
C TRP A 143 -11.62 -15.10 2.24
N PRO A 144 -11.76 -15.70 3.44
CA PRO A 144 -12.57 -16.91 3.61
C PRO A 144 -14.01 -16.63 3.19
N GLU A 145 -14.65 -17.60 2.54
CA GLU A 145 -16.07 -17.53 2.21
C GLU A 145 -16.88 -17.47 3.50
N LEU A 146 -17.76 -16.47 3.60
CA LEU A 146 -18.74 -16.33 4.68
C LEU A 146 -20.12 -16.39 4.04
N ASN A 147 -21.07 -17.04 4.70
CA ASN A 147 -22.50 -16.98 4.36
C ASN A 147 -23.06 -15.63 4.81
N SER A 148 -22.58 -14.55 4.21
CA SER A 148 -22.91 -13.18 4.58
C SER A 148 -23.82 -12.56 3.52
N HIS A 149 -24.71 -11.64 3.94
CA HIS A 149 -25.64 -10.99 3.02
C HIS A 149 -24.87 -10.21 1.94
N GLY A 150 -23.76 -9.58 2.31
CA GLY A 150 -22.90 -8.87 1.35
C GLY A 150 -22.26 -9.79 0.31
N GLN A 151 -21.93 -11.03 0.66
CA GLN A 151 -21.41 -12.01 -0.29
C GLN A 151 -22.50 -12.50 -1.26
N GLU A 152 -23.71 -12.74 -0.75
CA GLU A 152 -24.88 -13.11 -1.56
C GLU A 152 -25.29 -11.97 -2.50
N GLU A 153 -25.39 -10.75 -1.99
CA GLU A 153 -25.72 -9.56 -2.76
C GLU A 153 -24.70 -9.30 -3.86
N ARG A 154 -23.40 -9.49 -3.59
CA ARG A 154 -22.36 -9.44 -4.62
C ARG A 154 -22.56 -10.46 -5.71
N ASN A 155 -22.78 -11.72 -5.34
CA ASN A 155 -22.98 -12.79 -6.30
C ASN A 155 -24.17 -12.44 -7.20
N ASN A 156 -25.24 -11.89 -6.61
CA ASN A 156 -26.41 -11.39 -7.33
C ASN A 156 -26.08 -10.18 -8.23
N GLN A 157 -25.34 -9.19 -7.74
CA GLN A 157 -24.93 -8.02 -8.53
C GLN A 157 -24.02 -8.41 -9.71
N HIS A 158 -23.11 -9.36 -9.49
CA HIS A 158 -22.25 -9.87 -10.54
C HIS A 158 -23.04 -10.63 -11.60
N LEU A 159 -23.94 -11.53 -11.17
CA LEU A 159 -24.91 -12.21 -12.03
C LEU A 159 -25.72 -11.21 -12.84
N ASP A 160 -26.22 -10.15 -12.22
CA ASP A 160 -26.99 -9.09 -12.87
C ASP A 160 -26.18 -8.31 -13.91
N ARG A 161 -24.92 -7.98 -13.61
CA ARG A 161 -24.02 -7.30 -14.57
C ARG A 161 -23.74 -8.19 -15.78
N VAL A 162 -23.47 -9.48 -15.56
CA VAL A 162 -23.27 -10.45 -16.64
C VAL A 162 -24.55 -10.59 -17.46
N ARG A 163 -25.70 -10.75 -16.81
CA ARG A 163 -27.03 -10.84 -17.45
C ARG A 163 -27.32 -9.61 -18.31
N LYS A 164 -27.13 -8.40 -17.79
CA LYS A 164 -27.29 -7.14 -18.55
C LYS A 164 -26.35 -7.06 -19.75
N THR A 165 -25.13 -7.57 -19.63
CA THR A 165 -24.13 -7.55 -20.71
C THR A 165 -24.51 -8.53 -21.83
N ILE A 166 -24.98 -9.72 -21.47
CA ILE A 166 -25.51 -10.72 -22.41
C ILE A 166 -26.74 -10.18 -23.12
N ILE A 167 -27.70 -9.59 -22.39
CA ILE A 167 -28.89 -8.96 -22.99
C ILE A 167 -28.48 -7.89 -24.00
N LYS A 168 -27.55 -6.98 -23.64
CA LYS A 168 -27.05 -5.97 -24.58
C LYS A 168 -26.38 -6.58 -25.82
N ARG A 169 -25.65 -7.69 -25.67
CA ARG A 169 -25.01 -8.42 -26.78
C ARG A 169 -26.06 -9.03 -27.70
N MET A 170 -27.05 -9.74 -27.14
CA MET A 170 -28.18 -10.32 -27.87
C MET A 170 -29.02 -9.27 -28.60
N VAL A 171 -29.30 -8.14 -27.95
CA VAL A 171 -30.04 -7.01 -28.56
C VAL A 171 -29.26 -6.45 -29.75
N ARG A 172 -27.94 -6.27 -29.63
CA ARG A 172 -27.09 -5.83 -30.76
C ARG A 172 -27.11 -6.83 -31.92
N GLU A 173 -27.12 -8.12 -31.65
CA GLU A 173 -27.20 -9.16 -32.68
C GLU A 173 -28.58 -9.20 -33.34
N LYS A 174 -29.67 -9.19 -32.55
CA LYS A 174 -31.03 -9.13 -33.07
C LYS A 174 -31.30 -7.85 -33.86
N ARG A 175 -30.72 -6.71 -33.45
CA ARG A 175 -30.81 -5.44 -34.20
C ARG A 175 -30.25 -5.55 -35.62
N LYS A 176 -29.20 -6.36 -35.83
CA LYS A 176 -28.62 -6.60 -37.17
C LYS A 176 -29.58 -7.39 -38.07
N ALA A 177 -30.43 -8.24 -37.50
CA ALA A 177 -31.43 -9.03 -38.24
C ALA A 177 -32.80 -8.34 -38.34
N GLU A 178 -33.17 -7.55 -37.33
CA GLU A 178 -34.49 -6.91 -37.17
C GLU A 178 -34.34 -5.39 -37.04
N LEU A 179 -33.91 -4.73 -38.12
CA LEU A 179 -33.64 -3.28 -38.19
C LEU A 179 -34.82 -2.37 -37.78
N TRP A 180 -36.05 -2.86 -37.97
CA TRP A 180 -37.32 -2.18 -37.70
C TRP A 180 -37.78 -2.16 -36.23
N LYS A 181 -37.21 -2.98 -35.33
CA LYS A 181 -37.60 -2.98 -33.91
C LYS A 181 -36.73 -2.04 -33.08
N SER A 182 -37.34 -1.40 -32.09
CA SER A 182 -36.63 -0.57 -31.12
C SER A 182 -35.79 -1.43 -30.16
N ASN A 183 -34.79 -0.83 -29.49
CA ASN A 183 -33.98 -1.55 -28.50
C ASN A 183 -34.81 -2.05 -27.32
N ALA A 184 -35.84 -1.29 -26.90
CA ALA A 184 -36.70 -1.67 -25.79
C ALA A 184 -37.54 -2.92 -26.12
N GLU A 185 -38.08 -3.00 -27.34
CA GLU A 185 -38.84 -4.17 -27.80
C GLU A 185 -37.93 -5.42 -27.94
N LEU A 186 -36.69 -5.23 -28.40
CA LEU A 186 -35.70 -6.30 -28.49
C LEU A 186 -35.23 -6.79 -27.10
N GLU A 187 -35.08 -5.88 -26.14
CA GLU A 187 -34.76 -6.23 -24.74
C GLU A 187 -35.89 -7.05 -24.12
N GLU A 188 -37.15 -6.64 -24.31
CA GLU A 188 -38.31 -7.36 -23.80
C GLU A 188 -38.44 -8.76 -24.42
N LEU A 189 -38.15 -8.90 -25.72
CA LEU A 189 -38.09 -10.19 -26.40
C LEU A 189 -36.96 -11.09 -25.89
N CYS A 190 -35.81 -10.52 -25.50
CA CYS A 190 -34.73 -11.31 -24.89
C CYS A 190 -35.09 -11.76 -23.48
N LEU A 191 -35.71 -10.88 -22.68
CA LEU A 191 -36.15 -11.20 -21.32
C LEU A 191 -37.19 -12.33 -21.26
N LYS A 192 -38.02 -12.48 -22.31
CA LYS A 192 -38.97 -13.60 -22.45
C LYS A 192 -38.27 -14.96 -22.64
N ASP A 193 -37.01 -14.97 -23.05
CA ASP A 193 -36.17 -16.17 -23.24
C ASP A 193 -35.26 -16.43 -22.03
N SER A 194 -35.81 -16.33 -20.80
CA SER A 194 -35.03 -16.49 -19.55
C SER A 194 -34.16 -17.76 -19.52
N PRO A 195 -34.63 -18.96 -19.91
CA PRO A 195 -33.81 -20.17 -19.85
C PRO A 195 -32.56 -20.10 -20.72
N GLN A 196 -32.64 -19.43 -21.86
CA GLN A 196 -31.48 -19.23 -22.74
C GLN A 196 -30.51 -18.20 -22.18
N ILE A 197 -31.03 -17.11 -21.57
CA ILE A 197 -30.21 -16.11 -20.87
C ILE A 197 -29.47 -16.77 -19.70
N ASP A 198 -30.16 -17.53 -18.86
CA ASP A 198 -29.57 -18.14 -17.66
C ASP A 198 -28.45 -19.12 -18.06
N LYS A 199 -28.64 -19.93 -19.12
CA LYS A 199 -27.60 -20.81 -19.68
C LYS A 199 -26.39 -20.04 -20.22
N LEU A 200 -26.60 -18.88 -20.86
CA LEU A 200 -25.51 -18.03 -21.34
C LEU A 200 -24.77 -17.33 -20.18
N VAL A 201 -25.50 -16.95 -19.12
CA VAL A 201 -24.92 -16.37 -17.89
C VAL A 201 -24.02 -17.40 -17.21
N GLU A 202 -24.48 -18.63 -17.02
CA GLU A 202 -23.68 -19.71 -16.44
C GLU A 202 -22.43 -19.99 -17.27
N LYS A 203 -22.56 -20.02 -18.59
CA LYS A 203 -21.43 -20.20 -19.51
C LYS A 203 -20.41 -19.08 -19.39
N GLU A 204 -20.84 -17.81 -19.43
CA GLU A 204 -19.92 -16.66 -19.33
C GLU A 204 -19.25 -16.61 -17.94
N LEU A 205 -19.96 -16.96 -16.86
CA LEU A 205 -19.36 -17.08 -15.53
C LEU A 205 -18.31 -18.19 -15.45
N ALA A 206 -18.58 -19.34 -16.05
CA ALA A 206 -17.60 -20.43 -16.14
C ALA A 206 -16.37 -20.01 -16.95
N GLU A 207 -16.57 -19.34 -18.09
CA GLU A 207 -15.49 -18.78 -18.91
C GLU A 207 -14.68 -17.71 -18.17
N GLN A 208 -15.33 -16.85 -17.37
CA GLN A 208 -14.63 -15.87 -16.53
C GLN A 208 -13.78 -16.53 -15.45
N ARG A 209 -14.30 -17.57 -14.78
CA ARG A 209 -13.52 -18.35 -13.79
C ARG A 209 -12.34 -19.05 -14.44
N GLU A 210 -12.55 -19.64 -15.62
CA GLU A 210 -11.47 -20.25 -16.39
C GLU A 210 -10.43 -19.22 -16.84
N LEU A 211 -10.87 -18.03 -17.26
CA LEU A 211 -9.99 -16.92 -17.64
C LEU A 211 -9.17 -16.42 -16.45
N ILE A 212 -9.78 -16.25 -15.27
CA ILE A 212 -9.06 -15.90 -14.03
C ILE A 212 -8.02 -16.98 -13.71
N GLY A 213 -8.40 -18.26 -13.80
CA GLY A 213 -7.48 -19.38 -13.59
C GLY A 213 -6.34 -19.45 -14.62
N LYS A 214 -6.57 -19.00 -15.86
CA LYS A 214 -5.53 -18.84 -16.89
C LYS A 214 -4.62 -17.67 -16.56
N ILE A 215 -5.17 -16.52 -16.22
CA ILE A 215 -4.40 -15.31 -15.86
C ILE A 215 -3.53 -15.56 -14.64
N GLN A 216 -4.03 -16.28 -13.63
CA GLN A 216 -3.21 -16.69 -12.49
C GLN A 216 -2.00 -17.55 -12.86
N LYS A 217 -2.05 -18.21 -14.03
CA LYS A 217 -0.97 -19.03 -14.58
C LYS A 217 -0.13 -18.31 -15.63
N GLU A 218 -0.68 -17.26 -16.26
CA GLU A 218 0.01 -16.42 -17.24
C GLU A 218 0.91 -15.41 -16.53
N SER A 219 2.17 -15.31 -16.95
CA SER A 219 3.10 -14.30 -16.43
C SER A 219 2.70 -12.92 -16.99
N ASP A 220 2.42 -11.97 -16.08
CA ASP A 220 2.30 -10.55 -16.42
C ASP A 220 3.67 -9.91 -16.21
N SER A 221 4.30 -9.43 -17.28
CA SER A 221 5.66 -8.88 -17.24
C SER A 221 5.79 -7.70 -16.29
N PHE A 222 4.73 -6.90 -16.11
CA PHE A 222 4.75 -5.78 -15.17
C PHE A 222 4.63 -6.28 -13.73
N LEU A 223 3.78 -7.26 -13.44
CA LEU A 223 3.72 -7.87 -12.10
C LEU A 223 5.04 -8.59 -11.76
N ASP A 224 5.67 -9.23 -12.74
CA ASP A 224 6.97 -9.87 -12.57
C ASP A 224 8.07 -8.85 -12.24
N ALA A 225 8.08 -7.70 -12.92
CA ALA A 225 8.98 -6.59 -12.60
C ALA A 225 8.74 -6.01 -11.18
N LEU A 226 7.51 -6.11 -10.65
CA LEU A 226 7.17 -5.66 -9.29
C LEU A 226 7.53 -6.68 -8.21
N ARG A 227 7.75 -7.97 -8.52
CA ARG A 227 8.03 -9.03 -7.52
C ARG A 227 9.13 -8.68 -6.51
N PRO A 228 10.25 -8.02 -6.87
CA PRO A 228 11.28 -7.65 -5.89
C PRO A 228 10.77 -6.76 -4.76
N ILE A 229 9.65 -6.03 -4.94
CA ILE A 229 9.02 -5.20 -3.91
C ILE A 229 8.56 -6.03 -2.71
N GLU A 230 8.31 -7.34 -2.85
CA GLU A 230 7.94 -8.19 -1.71
C GLU A 230 9.01 -8.16 -0.59
N ASN A 231 10.27 -7.85 -0.93
CA ASN A 231 11.40 -7.74 -0.01
C ASN A 231 11.52 -6.38 0.69
N TYR A 232 10.75 -5.36 0.28
CA TYR A 232 10.77 -4.01 0.88
C TYR A 232 9.65 -3.87 1.91
N ASP A 233 9.64 -4.76 2.91
CA ASP A 233 8.56 -4.84 3.87
C ASP A 233 8.64 -3.72 4.93
N PRO A 234 7.54 -3.00 5.22
CA PRO A 234 7.53 -1.89 6.16
C PRO A 234 7.53 -2.33 7.64
N VAL A 235 7.46 -3.64 7.91
CA VAL A 235 7.53 -4.20 9.27
C VAL A 235 8.97 -4.21 9.76
N ASN A 236 9.90 -4.60 8.88
CA ASN A 236 11.32 -4.73 9.17
C ASN A 236 12.15 -3.56 8.61
N ASP A 237 11.61 -2.80 7.65
CA ASP A 237 12.33 -1.73 6.95
C ASP A 237 11.62 -0.38 7.05
N GLY A 238 12.20 0.57 7.80
CA GLY A 238 11.69 1.92 7.95
C GLY A 238 11.79 2.80 6.69
N TYR A 239 12.47 2.32 5.64
CA TYR A 239 12.67 3.00 4.36
C TYR A 239 11.98 2.28 3.19
N SER A 240 11.05 1.37 3.48
CA SER A 240 10.28 0.58 2.50
C SER A 240 9.70 1.42 1.38
N SER A 241 8.96 2.49 1.70
CA SER A 241 8.35 3.37 0.69
C SER A 241 9.38 4.00 -0.25
N ILE A 242 10.54 4.39 0.27
CA ILE A 242 11.63 4.93 -0.55
C ILE A 242 12.16 3.85 -1.50
N LYS A 243 12.42 2.64 -1.01
CA LYS A 243 12.90 1.51 -1.83
C LYS A 243 11.89 1.10 -2.90
N ILE A 244 10.60 1.10 -2.56
CA ILE A 244 9.52 0.85 -3.52
C ILE A 244 9.56 1.88 -4.65
N LEU A 245 9.65 3.17 -4.33
CA LEU A 245 9.70 4.23 -5.34
C LEU A 245 10.98 4.17 -6.18
N ASP A 246 12.13 3.89 -5.56
CA ASP A 246 13.39 3.73 -6.27
C ASP A 246 13.34 2.51 -7.20
N HIS A 247 12.72 1.41 -6.77
CA HIS A 247 12.51 0.21 -7.60
C HIS A 247 11.60 0.48 -8.79
N LEU A 248 10.50 1.24 -8.59
CA LEU A 248 9.65 1.68 -9.71
C LEU A 248 10.45 2.51 -10.72
N ASN A 249 11.34 3.39 -10.26
CA ASN A 249 12.21 4.14 -11.17
C ASN A 249 13.23 3.22 -11.86
N ALA A 250 13.72 2.18 -11.18
CA ALA A 250 14.66 1.20 -11.73
C ALA A 250 14.07 0.41 -12.88
N ILE A 251 12.91 -0.22 -12.67
CA ILE A 251 12.21 -0.98 -13.73
C ILE A 251 11.88 -0.10 -14.95
N ALA A 252 11.76 1.23 -14.76
CA ALA A 252 11.55 2.17 -15.85
C ALA A 252 12.81 2.43 -16.69
N PHE A 253 14.00 2.50 -16.08
CA PHE A 253 15.24 2.70 -16.84
C PHE A 253 15.87 1.39 -17.34
N THR A 254 15.56 0.25 -16.72
CA THR A 254 15.92 -1.09 -17.22
C THR A 254 14.99 -1.57 -18.34
N GLN A 255 13.93 -0.81 -18.63
CA GLN A 255 12.91 -1.09 -19.66
C GLN A 255 12.04 -2.32 -19.38
N GLU A 256 11.96 -2.75 -18.13
CA GLU A 256 11.01 -3.78 -17.67
C GLU A 256 9.58 -3.23 -17.54
N ALA A 257 9.46 -1.92 -17.35
CA ALA A 257 8.20 -1.18 -17.32
C ALA A 257 8.35 0.23 -17.88
N TYR A 258 7.23 0.93 -18.08
CA TYR A 258 7.23 2.33 -18.47
C TYR A 258 6.83 3.23 -17.30
N ARG A 259 7.38 4.46 -17.27
CA ARG A 259 7.01 5.48 -16.28
C ARG A 259 5.51 5.73 -16.20
N GLU A 260 4.81 5.70 -17.33
CA GLU A 260 3.35 5.90 -17.34
C GLU A 260 2.61 4.80 -16.59
N GLN A 261 3.06 3.54 -16.69
CA GLN A 261 2.49 2.41 -15.94
C GLN A 261 2.71 2.61 -14.43
N ASN A 262 3.91 3.01 -14.02
CA ASN A 262 4.22 3.31 -12.63
C ASN A 262 3.38 4.47 -12.07
N ILE A 263 3.23 5.55 -12.85
CA ILE A 263 2.37 6.68 -12.49
C ILE A 263 0.91 6.22 -12.35
N HIS A 264 0.41 5.42 -13.28
CA HIS A 264 -0.96 4.92 -13.24
C HIS A 264 -1.20 4.02 -12.01
N LEU A 265 -0.26 3.12 -11.70
CA LEU A 265 -0.28 2.30 -10.51
C LEU A 265 -0.37 3.15 -9.24
N ILE A 266 0.56 4.08 -9.03
CA ILE A 266 0.61 4.92 -7.83
C ILE A 266 -0.65 5.79 -7.70
N LYS A 267 -1.13 6.38 -8.80
CA LYS A 267 -2.37 7.18 -8.81
C LYS A 267 -3.57 6.36 -8.37
N ASN A 268 -3.72 5.16 -8.91
CA ASN A 268 -4.89 4.33 -8.63
C ASN A 268 -4.82 3.77 -7.21
N ILE A 269 -3.65 3.36 -6.73
CA ILE A 269 -3.45 3.00 -5.31
C ILE A 269 -3.82 4.19 -4.41
N TYR A 270 -3.43 5.42 -4.76
CA TYR A 270 -3.83 6.60 -3.98
C TYR A 270 -5.36 6.79 -3.94
N GLN A 271 -6.07 6.55 -5.04
CA GLN A 271 -7.54 6.59 -5.02
C GLN A 271 -8.13 5.57 -4.06
N LEU A 272 -7.60 4.33 -4.07
CA LEU A 272 -8.00 3.27 -3.15
C LEU A 272 -7.71 3.66 -1.70
N TYR A 273 -6.53 4.22 -1.44
CA TYR A 273 -6.13 4.70 -0.11
C TYR A 273 -7.09 5.74 0.44
N LYS A 274 -7.53 6.71 -0.38
CA LYS A 274 -8.50 7.72 0.07
C LYS A 274 -9.84 7.12 0.48
N ILE A 275 -10.30 6.09 -0.24
CA ILE A 275 -11.56 5.40 0.05
C ILE A 275 -11.47 4.70 1.40
N CYS A 276 -10.44 3.86 1.60
CA CYS A 276 -10.31 3.12 2.85
C CYS A 276 -9.96 4.03 4.03
N TYR A 277 -9.14 5.05 3.82
CA TYR A 277 -8.82 6.02 4.86
C TYR A 277 -10.08 6.68 5.39
N ARG A 278 -11.03 7.06 4.52
CA ARG A 278 -12.32 7.63 4.96
C ARG A 278 -13.15 6.61 5.74
N ASN A 279 -13.28 5.39 5.23
CA ASN A 279 -14.18 4.38 5.79
C ASN A 279 -13.65 3.77 7.09
N VAL A 280 -12.38 3.35 7.11
CA VAL A 280 -11.76 2.68 8.27
C VAL A 280 -11.47 3.66 9.40
N SER A 281 -11.12 4.92 9.10
CA SER A 281 -10.81 5.91 10.15
C SER A 281 -12.01 6.29 11.01
N ALA A 282 -13.24 6.01 10.57
CA ALA A 282 -14.44 6.18 11.38
C ALA A 282 -14.39 5.32 12.66
N TYR A 283 -13.66 4.20 12.64
CA TYR A 283 -13.58 3.24 13.75
C TYR A 283 -12.37 3.48 14.65
N ARG A 284 -12.32 4.67 15.25
CA ARG A 284 -11.15 5.16 16.02
C ARG A 284 -10.71 4.23 17.15
N THR A 285 -11.62 3.47 17.76
CA THR A 285 -11.31 2.56 18.88
C THR A 285 -10.37 1.43 18.49
N ILE A 286 -10.52 0.91 17.28
CA ILE A 286 -9.65 -0.13 16.74
C ILE A 286 -8.41 0.51 16.11
N VAL A 287 -8.58 1.61 15.37
CA VAL A 287 -7.49 2.26 14.62
C VAL A 287 -6.46 2.97 15.52
N LYS A 288 -6.88 3.50 16.67
CA LYS A 288 -6.03 4.22 17.62
C LYS A 288 -6.16 3.56 19.00
N ASN A 289 -5.68 2.33 19.10
CA ASN A 289 -5.63 1.58 20.35
C ASN A 289 -4.22 1.60 20.94
N ASP A 290 -4.11 1.94 22.22
CA ASP A 290 -2.84 1.97 22.96
C ASP A 290 -2.66 0.75 23.88
N SER A 291 -3.65 -0.14 23.95
CA SER A 291 -3.58 -1.37 24.75
C SER A 291 -2.84 -2.46 23.96
N SER A 292 -1.60 -2.76 24.38
CA SER A 292 -0.80 -3.82 23.77
C SER A 292 -1.51 -5.17 23.80
N GLU A 293 -2.16 -5.52 24.91
CA GLU A 293 -2.87 -6.80 25.03
C GLU A 293 -4.03 -6.92 24.02
N LEU A 294 -4.81 -5.85 23.82
CA LEU A 294 -5.90 -5.85 22.85
C LEU A 294 -5.38 -5.88 21.41
N ILE A 295 -4.29 -5.17 21.15
CA ILE A 295 -3.61 -5.20 19.85
C ILE A 295 -3.15 -6.63 19.56
N ASP A 296 -2.49 -7.27 20.52
CA ASP A 296 -1.95 -8.62 20.39
C ASP A 296 -3.08 -9.64 20.14
N ARG A 297 -4.13 -9.63 20.97
CA ARG A 297 -5.31 -10.51 20.78
C ARG A 297 -5.95 -10.30 19.41
N THR A 298 -6.07 -9.06 18.95
CA THR A 298 -6.66 -8.73 17.65
C THR A 298 -5.76 -9.23 16.52
N TYR A 299 -4.47 -8.98 16.60
CA TYR A 299 -3.48 -9.40 15.60
C TYR A 299 -3.44 -10.92 15.45
N GLU A 300 -3.33 -11.67 16.55
CA GLU A 300 -3.32 -13.14 16.57
C GLU A 300 -4.63 -13.72 15.99
N ARG A 301 -5.76 -13.06 16.24
CA ARG A 301 -7.04 -13.46 15.65
C ARG A 301 -7.06 -13.25 14.15
N LEU A 302 -6.55 -12.12 13.66
CA LEU A 302 -6.48 -11.85 12.22
C LEU A 302 -5.53 -12.83 11.52
N ILE A 303 -4.43 -13.23 12.15
CA ILE A 303 -3.57 -14.33 11.66
C ILE A 303 -4.41 -15.61 11.51
N LYS A 304 -5.12 -16.03 12.55
CA LYS A 304 -5.89 -17.28 12.53
C LYS A 304 -7.06 -17.28 11.56
N GLN A 305 -7.75 -16.14 11.40
CA GLN A 305 -8.99 -16.07 10.62
C GLN A 305 -8.78 -15.68 9.16
N PHE A 306 -7.76 -14.86 8.89
CA PHE A 306 -7.55 -14.25 7.57
C PHE A 306 -6.15 -14.47 7.01
N ASP A 307 -5.32 -15.29 7.68
CA ASP A 307 -3.92 -15.54 7.30
C ASP A 307 -3.16 -14.23 7.05
N LEU A 308 -3.23 -13.32 8.02
CA LEU A 308 -2.58 -12.00 7.95
C LEU A 308 -1.07 -12.11 7.60
N THR A 309 -0.44 -13.21 8.00
CA THR A 309 0.95 -13.57 7.70
C THR A 309 1.27 -13.67 6.21
N ARG A 310 0.26 -13.87 5.35
CA ARG A 310 0.41 -13.81 3.89
C ARG A 310 0.82 -12.42 3.40
N PHE A 311 0.50 -11.38 4.17
CA PHE A 311 0.76 -9.98 3.80
C PHE A 311 1.93 -9.38 4.58
N PHE A 312 2.01 -9.64 5.87
CA PHE A 312 3.03 -9.05 6.74
C PHE A 312 3.78 -10.15 7.50
N PRO A 313 5.10 -10.06 7.63
CA PRO A 313 5.83 -10.99 8.47
C PRO A 313 5.36 -10.90 9.94
N PRO A 314 5.46 -11.99 10.71
CA PRO A 314 5.18 -11.97 12.14
C PRO A 314 6.04 -10.91 12.84
N VAL A 315 5.42 -10.13 13.73
CA VAL A 315 6.09 -9.09 14.51
C VAL A 315 5.58 -9.09 15.93
N GLU A 316 6.42 -8.74 16.90
CA GLU A 316 6.05 -8.68 18.32
C GLU A 316 5.69 -7.26 18.78
N ASN A 317 6.27 -6.24 18.14
CA ASN A 317 6.06 -4.83 18.51
C ASN A 317 4.58 -4.43 18.36
N PRO A 318 3.87 -4.05 19.44
CA PRO A 318 2.45 -3.70 19.38
C PRO A 318 2.14 -2.51 18.46
N ALA A 319 3.04 -1.52 18.37
CA ALA A 319 2.82 -0.38 17.47
C ALA A 319 2.85 -0.81 15.98
N ILE A 320 3.72 -1.77 15.64
CA ILE A 320 3.79 -2.31 14.28
C ILE A 320 2.63 -3.28 14.01
N ARG A 321 2.24 -4.11 14.98
CA ARG A 321 1.02 -4.93 14.91
C ARG A 321 -0.21 -4.08 14.64
N GLN A 322 -0.32 -2.94 15.30
CA GLN A 322 -1.41 -1.98 15.08
C GLN A 322 -1.43 -1.44 13.64
N LEU A 323 -0.27 -1.13 13.06
CA LEU A 323 -0.16 -0.74 11.65
C LEU A 323 -0.57 -1.87 10.70
N CYS A 324 -0.16 -3.12 11.00
CA CYS A 324 -0.58 -4.30 10.23
C CYS A 324 -2.10 -4.49 10.28
N ILE A 325 -2.71 -4.37 11.47
CA ILE A 325 -4.18 -4.45 11.65
C ILE A 325 -4.86 -3.38 10.80
N VAL A 326 -4.45 -2.12 10.91
CA VAL A 326 -5.08 -1.02 10.18
C VAL A 326 -4.91 -1.19 8.67
N SER A 327 -3.72 -1.58 8.21
CA SER A 327 -3.46 -1.82 6.79
C SER A 327 -4.24 -3.02 6.25
N PHE A 328 -4.39 -4.09 7.04
CA PHE A 328 -5.27 -5.20 6.70
C PHE A 328 -6.73 -4.75 6.53
N LEU A 329 -7.24 -3.95 7.47
CA LEU A 329 -8.60 -3.42 7.39
C LEU A 329 -8.78 -2.51 6.17
N ASP A 330 -7.75 -1.73 5.82
CA ASP A 330 -7.75 -0.91 4.60
C ASP A 330 -7.83 -1.77 3.34
N ILE A 331 -7.02 -2.82 3.26
CA ILE A 331 -7.01 -3.76 2.13
C ILE A 331 -8.34 -4.54 2.04
N LEU A 332 -8.87 -5.00 3.17
CA LEU A 332 -10.18 -5.63 3.26
C LEU A 332 -11.25 -4.68 2.70
N CYS A 333 -11.27 -3.42 3.16
CA CYS A 333 -12.22 -2.40 2.70
C CYS A 333 -12.20 -2.16 1.19
N VAL A 334 -11.03 -2.16 0.55
CA VAL A 334 -10.93 -1.89 -0.90
C VAL A 334 -11.17 -3.13 -1.76
N THR A 335 -11.05 -4.33 -1.20
CA THR A 335 -11.20 -5.61 -1.91
C THR A 335 -12.54 -6.30 -1.62
N THR A 336 -13.40 -5.69 -0.82
CA THR A 336 -14.79 -6.13 -0.61
C THR A 336 -15.76 -5.00 -0.92
N GLU A 337 -17.02 -5.34 -1.17
CA GLU A 337 -18.12 -4.39 -1.23
C GLU A 337 -18.47 -3.90 0.18
N GLU A 338 -19.25 -2.81 0.24
CA GLU A 338 -19.53 -2.09 1.47
C GLU A 338 -20.24 -2.96 2.52
N ASP A 339 -21.30 -3.67 2.15
CA ASP A 339 -22.06 -4.50 3.10
C ASP A 339 -21.23 -5.67 3.63
N GLU A 340 -20.46 -6.36 2.77
CA GLU A 340 -19.57 -7.43 3.23
C GLU A 340 -18.46 -6.89 4.12
N PHE A 341 -17.89 -5.72 3.78
CA PHE A 341 -16.93 -5.06 4.65
C PHE A 341 -17.55 -4.81 6.02
N GLN A 342 -18.75 -4.24 6.08
CA GLN A 342 -19.44 -3.96 7.34
C GLN A 342 -19.73 -5.23 8.14
N GLU A 343 -20.14 -6.33 7.51
CA GLU A 343 -20.38 -7.61 8.17
C GLU A 343 -19.09 -8.21 8.74
N ARG A 344 -18.04 -8.32 7.93
CA ARG A 344 -16.73 -8.82 8.37
C ARG A 344 -16.14 -7.95 9.46
N PHE A 345 -16.24 -6.64 9.28
CA PHE A 345 -15.75 -5.68 10.25
C PHE A 345 -16.54 -5.72 11.56
N LYS A 346 -17.86 -5.92 11.51
CA LYS A 346 -18.70 -6.11 12.70
C LYS A 346 -18.22 -7.30 13.52
N LEU A 347 -17.89 -8.43 12.90
CA LEU A 347 -17.34 -9.59 13.60
C LEU A 347 -16.02 -9.26 14.32
N ILE A 348 -15.12 -8.53 13.66
CA ILE A 348 -13.86 -8.06 14.25
C ILE A 348 -14.15 -7.13 15.43
N ARG A 349 -15.06 -6.19 15.27
CA ARG A 349 -15.43 -5.18 16.27
C ARG A 349 -16.13 -5.77 17.49
N ASP A 350 -17.05 -6.69 17.28
CA ASP A 350 -17.82 -7.30 18.36
C ASP A 350 -16.86 -8.16 19.22
N LYS A 351 -15.95 -8.92 18.59
CA LYS A 351 -14.89 -9.64 19.31
C LYS A 351 -13.89 -8.70 20.00
N PHE A 352 -13.48 -7.62 19.35
CA PHE A 352 -12.62 -6.61 19.96
C PHE A 352 -13.28 -6.00 21.21
N SER A 353 -14.60 -5.79 21.17
CA SER A 353 -15.37 -5.23 22.29
C SER A 353 -15.47 -6.23 23.45
N LEU A 354 -15.62 -7.52 23.16
CA LEU A 354 -15.55 -8.60 24.15
C LEU A 354 -14.17 -8.66 24.80
N ASP A 355 -13.09 -8.70 24.00
CA ASP A 355 -11.72 -8.70 24.54
C ASP A 355 -11.48 -7.47 25.42
N LYS A 356 -11.99 -6.31 25.01
CA LYS A 356 -11.89 -5.07 25.77
C LYS A 356 -12.59 -5.17 27.13
N SER A 357 -13.72 -5.88 27.20
CA SER A 357 -14.41 -6.11 28.48
C SER A 357 -13.71 -7.14 29.37
N GLU A 358 -12.91 -8.04 28.80
CA GLU A 358 -12.13 -9.06 29.51
C GLU A 358 -10.74 -8.57 29.94
N CYS A 359 -10.15 -7.65 29.17
CA CYS A 359 -8.92 -6.96 29.57
C CYS A 359 -9.25 -6.06 30.77
N GLU A 360 -8.38 -6.05 31.77
CA GLU A 360 -8.49 -5.12 32.90
C GLU A 360 -8.45 -3.68 32.38
N ASP A 361 -9.63 -3.10 32.17
CA ASP A 361 -9.75 -1.66 32.03
C ASP A 361 -9.40 -1.14 33.42
N PHE A 362 -8.19 -0.58 33.56
CA PHE A 362 -7.73 0.12 34.76
C PHE A 362 -8.55 1.40 35.02
N THR A 363 -9.85 1.37 34.74
CA THR A 363 -10.81 2.38 35.14
C THR A 363 -11.10 2.18 36.62
N VAL A 364 -10.61 3.10 37.45
CA VAL A 364 -11.08 3.19 38.83
C VAL A 364 -12.58 3.45 38.79
N ALA A 365 -13.36 2.56 39.41
CA ALA A 365 -14.79 2.76 39.59
C ALA A 365 -15.01 3.88 40.61
N LEU A 366 -15.11 5.12 40.12
CA LEU A 366 -15.41 6.28 40.94
C LEU A 366 -16.92 6.48 41.02
N THR A 367 -17.42 6.69 42.24
CA THR A 367 -18.80 7.12 42.49
C THR A 367 -19.08 8.49 41.86
N GLN A 368 -20.35 8.81 41.65
CA GLN A 368 -20.75 10.09 41.04
C GLN A 368 -20.28 11.31 41.85
N LYS A 369 -20.21 11.17 43.17
CA LYS A 369 -19.65 12.18 44.09
C LYS A 369 -18.14 12.36 43.92
N GLN A 370 -17.40 11.28 43.66
CA GLN A 370 -15.97 11.35 43.39
C GLN A 370 -15.68 11.95 42.01
N TRP A 371 -16.53 11.67 41.02
CA TRP A 371 -16.44 12.30 39.70
C TRP A 371 -16.70 13.80 39.75
N SER A 372 -17.73 14.25 40.47
CA SER A 372 -17.99 15.69 40.63
C SER A 372 -16.82 16.38 41.33
N MET A 373 -16.25 15.76 42.36
CA MET A 373 -15.09 16.30 43.09
C MET A 373 -13.85 16.42 42.18
N LEU A 374 -13.58 15.45 41.31
CA LEU A 374 -12.47 15.52 40.35
C LEU A 374 -12.68 16.60 39.28
N ILE A 375 -13.93 16.77 38.81
CA ILE A 375 -14.30 17.84 37.88
C ILE A 375 -14.03 19.21 38.50
N ASP A 376 -14.41 19.38 39.76
CA ASP A 376 -14.21 20.61 40.53
C ASP A 376 -12.71 20.89 40.79
N ILE A 377 -11.94 19.87 41.21
CA ILE A 377 -10.50 19.99 41.46
C ILE A 377 -9.75 20.34 40.17
N CYS A 378 -10.07 19.67 39.06
CA CYS A 378 -9.42 19.89 37.78
C CYS A 378 -9.93 21.13 37.04
N LYS A 379 -10.94 21.83 37.57
CA LYS A 379 -11.60 23.01 36.98
C LYS A 379 -11.89 22.83 35.48
N THR A 380 -12.37 21.66 35.08
CA THR A 380 -12.57 21.33 33.67
C THR A 380 -14.00 20.90 33.39
N THR A 381 -14.59 21.41 32.33
CA THR A 381 -15.94 21.05 31.88
C THR A 381 -15.98 19.76 31.06
N TYR A 382 -14.83 19.08 30.89
CA TYR A 382 -14.69 17.89 30.05
C TYR A 382 -14.28 16.64 30.87
N PRO A 383 -15.24 15.91 31.47
CA PRO A 383 -14.97 14.71 32.27
C PRO A 383 -14.18 13.64 31.52
N SER A 384 -14.33 13.60 30.19
CA SER A 384 -13.59 12.68 29.31
C SER A 384 -12.07 12.90 29.34
N LYS A 385 -11.60 14.15 29.49
CA LYS A 385 -10.16 14.45 29.61
C LYS A 385 -9.58 13.96 30.93
N ILE A 386 -10.32 14.13 32.03
CA ILE A 386 -9.95 13.61 33.35
C ILE A 386 -9.85 12.08 33.29
N LYS A 387 -10.84 11.41 32.68
CA LYS A 387 -10.84 9.95 32.52
C LYS A 387 -9.65 9.44 31.70
N GLN A 388 -9.30 10.14 30.62
CA GLN A 388 -8.14 9.79 29.79
C GLN A 388 -6.82 9.90 30.56
N GLU A 389 -6.61 11.00 31.29
CA GLU A 389 -5.39 11.19 32.08
C GLU A 389 -5.30 10.25 33.28
N LEU A 390 -6.40 9.99 33.99
CA LEU A 390 -6.45 8.96 35.04
C LEU A 390 -6.05 7.60 34.51
N ASN A 391 -6.67 7.16 33.41
CA ASN A 391 -6.35 5.87 32.80
C ASN A 391 -4.88 5.81 32.35
N LYS A 392 -4.33 6.91 31.85
CA LYS A 392 -2.92 7.01 31.47
C LYS A 392 -2.00 6.87 32.69
N MET A 393 -2.28 7.59 33.78
CA MET A 393 -1.51 7.52 35.03
C MET A 393 -1.54 6.11 35.63
N ILE A 394 -2.72 5.48 35.69
CA ILE A 394 -2.87 4.14 36.27
C ILE A 394 -2.12 3.10 35.42
N ARG A 395 -2.21 3.19 34.08
CA ARG A 395 -1.44 2.33 33.17
C ARG A 395 0.06 2.50 33.34
N THR A 396 0.55 3.73 33.48
CA THR A 396 1.98 4.01 33.74
C THR A 396 2.42 3.36 35.05
N ARG A 397 1.68 3.58 36.14
CA ARG A 397 2.03 3.02 37.45
C ARG A 397 1.98 1.49 37.48
N HIS A 398 1.02 0.89 36.79
CA HIS A 398 0.92 -0.56 36.68
C HIS A 398 2.11 -1.17 35.90
N LYS A 399 2.56 -0.51 34.81
CA LYS A 399 3.78 -0.92 34.10
C LYS A 399 5.01 -0.86 35.00
N GLU A 400 5.18 0.23 35.76
CA GLU A 400 6.27 0.36 36.74
C GLU A 400 6.22 -0.75 37.80
N TRP A 401 5.03 -1.04 38.34
CA TRP A 401 4.83 -2.08 39.34
C TRP A 401 5.18 -3.49 38.84
N LYS A 402 4.83 -3.83 37.59
CA LYS A 402 5.24 -5.09 36.97
C LYS A 402 6.76 -5.21 36.86
N VAL A 403 7.44 -4.17 36.39
CA VAL A 403 8.91 -4.12 36.27
C VAL A 403 9.56 -4.24 37.66
N GLU A 404 9.04 -3.55 38.68
CA GLU A 404 9.53 -3.64 40.06
C GLU A 404 9.39 -5.06 40.64
N ASN A 405 8.30 -5.76 40.34
CA ASN A 405 8.05 -7.11 40.84
C ASN A 405 8.87 -8.17 40.10
N GLU A 406 9.06 -8.04 38.80
CA GLU A 406 9.95 -8.91 38.01
C GLU A 406 11.42 -8.73 38.39
N ALA A 407 11.83 -7.52 38.76
CA ALA A 407 13.16 -7.27 39.32
C ALA A 407 13.31 -7.92 40.72
N LYS A 408 12.29 -7.85 41.57
CA LYS A 408 12.30 -8.45 42.92
C LYS A 408 12.26 -9.99 42.89
N SER A 409 11.64 -10.60 41.88
CA SER A 409 11.64 -12.06 41.73
C SER A 409 12.99 -12.60 41.26
N LYS A 410 13.70 -11.86 40.40
CA LYS A 410 15.06 -12.22 39.92
C LYS A 410 16.17 -12.04 40.97
N VAL A 411 15.95 -11.23 42.00
CA VAL A 411 16.90 -11.06 43.13
C VAL A 411 16.72 -12.14 44.21
N LYS A 412 15.61 -12.90 44.14
CA LYS A 412 15.29 -14.00 45.08
C LYS A 412 15.54 -15.41 44.52
N SER A 413 15.92 -15.52 43.25
CA SER A 413 16.45 -16.73 42.60
C SER A 413 17.96 -16.64 42.51
#